data_AF-A0A9E3WV37-F1
#
_entry.id   AF-A0A9E3WV37-F1
#
_cell.length_a   1.000
_cell.length_b   1.000
_cell.length_c   1.000
_cell.angle_alpha   90.00
_cell.angle_beta   90.00
_cell.angle_gamma   90.00
#
_symmetry.space_group_name_H-M   'P 1'
#
loop_
_entity.id
_entity.type
_entity.pdbx_description
1 polymer ?
#
loop_
_entity_poly.entity_id
_entity_poly.type
_entity_poly.pdbx_seq_one_letter_code
_entity_poly.pdbx_strand_id
1 'polypeptide(L)'
;LEGAKGAWHREPTLCYRHRRSSTIRFGAVSQAIHTLKVLDKFFADPRVPKAIRAEESRTRCYSTMWAAWHLFRTGNADSAVEYLEQSAALRRQEPSRTVFDWIYHFAKWSAADGDDPSAVRTMLPRFQAALQQDDAAWRPTAAWCNWWLDVWRRYTSGDFAEAARQLGQAETVDIDELIARARFFLLFSHEPVPCEVVERFWRDLELQGFVGDSDSHHRLRLKLAMMGRAFATGDFGQAMRALPLATALRHGVKSWPACREFAQTSIRYFAGLSVA
;
A
#
# COMPACT_ATOMS: atom_id res chain seq x y z
N LEU A 1 -36.22 -0.94 -11.22
CA LEU A 1 -35.76 -0.51 -12.56
C LEU A 1 -36.27 -1.52 -13.57
N GLU A 2 -37.54 -1.41 -13.92
CA GLU A 2 -38.18 -2.21 -14.98
C GLU A 2 -38.50 -1.25 -16.14
N GLY A 3 -38.08 -1.62 -17.36
CA GLY A 3 -38.52 -0.97 -18.60
C GLY A 3 -37.58 0.05 -19.27
N ALA A 4 -36.55 0.58 -18.61
CA ALA A 4 -35.65 1.55 -19.26
C ALA A 4 -34.47 0.87 -19.98
N LYS A 5 -34.30 1.11 -21.29
CA LYS A 5 -33.08 0.77 -22.04
C LYS A 5 -31.94 1.68 -21.56
N GLY A 6 -31.08 1.18 -20.68
CA GLY A 6 -29.86 1.86 -20.26
C GLY A 6 -28.68 1.54 -21.18
N ALA A 7 -27.95 2.54 -21.63
CA ALA A 7 -26.66 2.37 -22.29
C ALA A 7 -25.53 2.78 -21.33
N TRP A 8 -24.41 2.05 -21.35
CA TRP A 8 -23.24 2.40 -20.56
C TRP A 8 -22.60 3.67 -21.11
N HIS A 9 -22.70 4.77 -20.37
CA HIS A 9 -22.08 6.04 -20.74
C HIS A 9 -20.66 6.12 -20.18
N ARG A 10 -19.69 6.50 -21.01
CA ARG A 10 -18.27 6.56 -20.61
C ARG A 10 -17.88 7.84 -19.88
N GLU A 11 -18.63 8.92 -20.05
CA GLU A 11 -18.28 10.21 -19.45
C GLU A 11 -18.82 10.33 -18.02
N PRO A 12 -18.05 10.91 -17.07
CA PRO A 12 -18.52 11.18 -15.73
C PRO A 12 -19.61 12.25 -15.75
N THR A 13 -20.83 11.88 -15.37
CA THR A 13 -22.01 12.77 -15.39
C THR A 13 -22.30 13.45 -14.05
N LEU A 14 -21.49 13.21 -13.03
CA LEU A 14 -21.72 13.70 -11.66
C LEU A 14 -20.61 14.69 -11.22
N CYS A 15 -20.95 15.97 -11.19
CA CYS A 15 -20.22 16.96 -10.38
C CYS A 15 -20.90 17.08 -9.02
N TYR A 16 -20.40 16.36 -8.01
CA TYR A 16 -20.95 16.45 -6.66
C TYR A 16 -20.33 17.63 -5.90
N ARG A 17 -21.16 18.58 -5.48
CA ARG A 17 -20.72 19.81 -4.80
C ARG A 17 -20.46 19.51 -3.32
N HIS A 18 -19.20 19.38 -2.92
CA HIS A 18 -18.82 19.22 -1.52
C HIS A 18 -19.15 20.49 -0.71
N ARG A 19 -20.10 20.41 0.23
CA ARG A 19 -20.29 21.42 1.29
C ARG A 19 -20.00 20.79 2.65
N ARG A 20 -19.41 21.58 3.55
CA ARG A 20 -18.99 21.19 4.91
C ARG A 20 -20.16 20.66 5.78
N SER A 21 -21.39 21.06 5.44
CA SER A 21 -22.65 20.66 6.09
C SER A 21 -23.47 19.64 5.30
N SER A 22 -22.87 18.98 4.31
CA SER A 22 -23.60 17.97 3.51
C SER A 22 -23.92 16.72 4.34
N THR A 23 -24.98 16.03 3.94
CA THR A 23 -25.47 14.77 4.52
C THR A 23 -24.40 13.67 4.61
N ILE A 24 -23.26 13.85 3.92
CA ILE A 24 -22.06 13.01 3.99
C ILE A 24 -21.45 12.94 5.39
N ARG A 25 -21.54 14.01 6.20
CA ARG A 25 -21.04 13.97 7.59
C ARG A 25 -22.07 13.48 8.62
N PHE A 26 -23.36 13.70 8.38
CA PHE A 26 -24.43 13.45 9.36
C PHE A 26 -25.05 12.04 9.33
N GLY A 27 -24.40 11.08 8.67
CA GLY A 27 -24.89 9.70 8.59
C GLY A 27 -23.84 8.70 8.09
N ALA A 28 -22.57 8.88 8.48
CA ALA A 28 -21.44 8.10 7.94
C ALA A 28 -21.65 6.58 8.03
N VAL A 29 -22.20 6.09 9.15
CA VAL A 29 -22.60 4.68 9.32
C VAL A 29 -23.66 4.28 8.29
N SER A 30 -24.71 5.08 8.12
CA SER A 30 -25.73 4.82 7.11
C SER A 30 -25.15 4.87 5.69
N GLN A 31 -24.18 5.73 5.41
CA GLN A 31 -23.51 5.78 4.10
C GLN A 31 -22.68 4.53 3.84
N ALA A 32 -21.88 4.09 4.81
CA ALA A 32 -21.15 2.82 4.72
C ALA A 32 -22.08 1.65 4.43
N ILE A 33 -23.19 1.54 5.17
CA ILE A 33 -24.22 0.50 4.98
C ILE A 33 -24.85 0.59 3.58
N HIS A 34 -25.26 1.78 3.15
CA HIS A 34 -25.94 1.94 1.86
C HIS A 34 -25.00 1.67 0.69
N THR A 35 -23.72 2.05 0.78
CA THR A 35 -22.72 1.72 -0.24
C THR A 35 -22.62 0.22 -0.45
N LEU A 36 -22.53 -0.58 0.61
CA LEU A 36 -22.48 -2.04 0.48
C LEU A 36 -23.79 -2.63 -0.05
N LYS A 37 -24.96 -2.14 0.41
CA LYS A 37 -26.26 -2.58 -0.10
C LYS A 37 -26.45 -2.31 -1.60
N VAL A 38 -25.87 -1.23 -2.13
CA VAL A 38 -25.89 -0.94 -3.57
C VAL A 38 -25.07 -1.98 -4.33
N LEU A 39 -23.90 -2.36 -3.81
CA LEU A 39 -23.07 -3.42 -4.42
C LEU A 39 -23.79 -4.77 -4.39
N ASP A 40 -24.45 -5.11 -3.28
CA ASP A 40 -25.24 -6.35 -3.18
C ASP A 40 -26.31 -6.42 -4.26
N LYS A 41 -27.10 -5.35 -4.40
CA LYS A 41 -28.15 -5.28 -5.43
C LYS A 41 -27.57 -5.32 -6.85
N PHE A 42 -26.45 -4.63 -7.06
CA PHE A 42 -25.80 -4.59 -8.37
C PHE A 42 -25.31 -5.98 -8.79
N PHE A 43 -24.50 -6.63 -7.96
CA PHE A 43 -23.91 -7.93 -8.31
C PHE A 43 -24.91 -9.09 -8.28
N ALA A 44 -26.01 -8.97 -7.53
CA ALA A 44 -27.12 -9.93 -7.57
C ALA A 44 -27.94 -9.87 -8.89
N ASP A 45 -27.85 -8.79 -9.68
CA ASP A 45 -28.62 -8.67 -10.91
C ASP A 45 -28.08 -9.63 -12.00
N PRO A 46 -28.90 -10.59 -12.50
CA PRO A 46 -28.47 -11.54 -13.53
C PRO A 46 -28.02 -10.86 -14.83
N ARG A 47 -28.44 -9.61 -15.09
CA ARG A 47 -28.09 -8.83 -16.27
C ARG A 47 -26.68 -8.24 -16.24
N VAL A 48 -25.98 -8.24 -15.10
CA VAL A 48 -24.59 -7.76 -15.04
C VAL A 48 -23.68 -8.65 -15.90
N PRO A 49 -22.88 -8.09 -16.83
CA PRO A 49 -22.01 -8.90 -17.68
C PRO A 49 -21.02 -9.74 -16.86
N LYS A 50 -20.69 -10.95 -17.33
CA LYS A 50 -19.74 -11.86 -16.64
C LYS A 50 -18.39 -11.20 -16.36
N ALA A 51 -17.88 -10.40 -17.30
CA ALA A 51 -16.63 -9.66 -17.12
C ALA A 51 -16.68 -8.66 -15.94
N ILE A 52 -17.84 -8.04 -15.70
CA ILE A 52 -18.02 -7.14 -14.55
C ILE A 52 -18.21 -7.92 -13.26
N ARG A 53 -18.96 -9.04 -13.30
CA ARG A 53 -19.08 -9.95 -12.14
C ARG A 53 -17.74 -10.51 -11.68
N ALA A 54 -16.80 -10.75 -12.59
CA ALA A 54 -15.45 -11.19 -12.24
C ALA A 54 -14.71 -10.18 -11.33
N GLU A 55 -15.08 -8.90 -11.37
CA GLU A 55 -14.51 -7.83 -10.52
C GLU A 55 -15.23 -7.66 -9.17
N GLU A 56 -16.24 -8.48 -8.86
CA GLU A 56 -17.05 -8.34 -7.64
C GLU A 56 -16.20 -8.35 -6.38
N SER A 57 -15.35 -9.37 -6.21
CA SER A 57 -14.52 -9.52 -5.02
C SER A 57 -13.60 -8.31 -4.82
N ARG A 58 -12.95 -7.85 -5.89
CA ARG A 58 -12.08 -6.66 -5.87
C ARG A 58 -12.86 -5.39 -5.52
N THR A 59 -14.02 -5.21 -6.13
CA THR A 59 -14.90 -4.05 -5.92
C THR A 59 -15.39 -3.99 -4.48
N ARG A 60 -15.85 -5.13 -3.94
CA ARG A 60 -16.30 -5.26 -2.55
C ARG A 60 -15.16 -4.97 -1.58
N CYS A 61 -13.99 -5.56 -1.82
CA CYS A 61 -12.83 -5.36 -0.96
C CYS A 61 -12.39 -3.90 -0.88
N TYR A 62 -12.34 -3.20 -2.03
CA TYR A 62 -12.00 -1.78 -2.06
C TYR A 62 -13.08 -0.93 -1.36
N SER A 63 -14.36 -1.28 -1.56
CA SER A 63 -15.49 -0.52 -1.01
C SER A 63 -15.64 -0.69 0.50
N THR A 64 -15.37 -1.89 1.05
CA THR A 64 -15.36 -2.12 2.50
C THR A 64 -14.20 -1.36 3.15
N MET A 65 -13.01 -1.39 2.55
CA MET A 65 -11.87 -0.59 3.00
C MET A 65 -12.15 0.93 2.97
N TRP A 66 -12.81 1.42 1.90
CA TRP A 66 -13.22 2.82 1.81
C TRP A 66 -14.26 3.18 2.88
N ALA A 67 -15.23 2.30 3.14
CA ALA A 67 -16.22 2.49 4.19
C ALA A 67 -15.58 2.56 5.58
N ALA A 68 -14.60 1.70 5.86
CA ALA A 68 -13.82 1.73 7.09
C ALA A 68 -13.07 3.07 7.26
N TRP A 69 -12.41 3.56 6.21
CA TRP A 69 -11.76 4.87 6.24
C TRP A 69 -12.75 6.02 6.43
N HIS A 70 -13.92 5.95 5.77
CA HIS A 70 -14.98 6.95 5.92
C HIS A 70 -15.55 7.01 7.35
N LEU A 71 -15.63 5.86 8.02
CA LEU A 71 -16.02 5.79 9.43
C LEU A 71 -14.94 6.36 10.36
N PHE A 72 -13.68 6.00 10.14
CA PHE A 72 -12.54 6.56 10.88
C PHE A 72 -12.57 8.09 10.86
N ARG A 73 -12.63 8.68 9.67
CA ARG A 73 -12.55 10.14 9.51
C ARG A 73 -13.76 10.91 10.05
N THR A 74 -14.90 10.25 10.23
CA THR A 74 -16.12 10.87 10.76
C THR A 74 -16.27 10.66 12.27
N GLY A 75 -15.26 10.11 12.93
CA GLY A 75 -15.25 9.88 14.38
C GLY A 75 -15.88 8.55 14.81
N ASN A 76 -16.19 7.64 13.87
CA ASN A 76 -16.82 6.35 14.13
C ASN A 76 -15.82 5.19 13.96
N ALA A 77 -14.60 5.36 14.45
CA ALA A 77 -13.49 4.44 14.20
C ALA A 77 -13.75 3.01 14.71
N ASP A 78 -14.51 2.83 15.79
CA ASP A 78 -14.81 1.49 16.33
C ASP A 78 -15.71 0.69 15.38
N SER A 79 -16.68 1.36 14.74
CA SER A 79 -17.51 0.74 13.69
C SER A 79 -16.71 0.38 12.44
N ALA A 80 -15.49 0.91 12.25
CA ALA A 80 -14.66 0.59 11.09
C ALA A 80 -14.08 -0.84 11.14
N VAL A 81 -13.98 -1.44 12.33
CA VAL A 81 -13.38 -2.78 12.53
C VAL A 81 -14.13 -3.83 11.71
N GLU A 82 -15.45 -3.85 11.76
CA GLU A 82 -16.29 -4.80 11.01
C GLU A 82 -16.02 -4.74 9.49
N TYR A 83 -15.85 -3.52 8.95
CA TYR A 83 -15.57 -3.34 7.52
C TYR A 83 -14.14 -3.76 7.16
N LEU A 84 -13.18 -3.58 8.08
CA LEU A 84 -11.81 -4.06 7.91
C LEU A 84 -11.79 -5.59 7.91
N GLU A 85 -12.47 -6.25 8.85
CA GLU A 85 -12.62 -7.71 8.88
C GLU A 85 -13.18 -8.25 7.56
N GLN A 86 -14.26 -7.64 7.06
CA GLN A 86 -14.83 -7.99 5.76
C GLN A 86 -13.81 -7.81 4.62
N SER A 87 -13.04 -6.70 4.63
CA SER A 87 -12.03 -6.45 3.60
C SER A 87 -10.88 -7.47 3.65
N ALA A 88 -10.48 -7.92 4.85
CA ALA A 88 -9.48 -8.98 5.05
C ALA A 88 -10.00 -10.33 4.59
N ALA A 89 -11.24 -10.70 4.96
CA ALA A 89 -11.86 -11.97 4.56
C ALA A 89 -11.99 -12.14 3.03
N LEU A 90 -12.19 -11.02 2.31
CA LEU A 90 -12.23 -11.01 0.85
C LEU A 90 -10.84 -11.22 0.20
N ARG A 91 -9.75 -11.07 0.97
CA ARG A 91 -8.38 -11.22 0.50
C ARG A 91 -7.78 -12.54 0.98
N ARG A 92 -7.14 -13.27 0.06
CA ARG A 92 -6.24 -14.39 0.42
C ARG A 92 -4.80 -13.89 0.52
N GLN A 93 -4.56 -12.90 1.37
CA GLN A 93 -3.25 -12.26 1.54
C GLN A 93 -2.75 -12.41 2.97
N GLU A 94 -1.43 -12.40 3.13
CA GLU A 94 -0.77 -12.38 4.43
C GLU A 94 -1.18 -11.13 5.25
N PRO A 95 -1.28 -11.23 6.59
CA PRO A 95 -1.69 -10.13 7.46
C PRO A 95 -0.90 -8.83 7.24
N SER A 96 0.43 -8.92 7.08
CA SER A 96 1.31 -7.77 6.86
C SER A 96 0.98 -7.01 5.56
N ARG A 97 0.65 -7.74 4.49
CA ARG A 97 0.24 -7.15 3.21
C ARG A 97 -1.15 -6.52 3.32
N THR A 98 -2.07 -7.17 4.00
CA THR A 98 -3.42 -6.62 4.24
C THR A 98 -3.35 -5.30 4.99
N VAL A 99 -2.56 -5.22 6.06
CA VAL A 99 -2.37 -3.98 6.83
C VAL A 99 -1.65 -2.91 6.01
N PHE A 100 -0.66 -3.29 5.21
CA PHE A 100 0.02 -2.34 4.34
C PHE A 100 -0.94 -1.70 3.33
N ASP A 101 -1.81 -2.49 2.71
CA ASP A 101 -2.82 -1.96 1.79
C ASP A 101 -3.79 -1.02 2.54
N TRP A 102 -4.21 -1.37 3.76
CA TRP A 102 -5.05 -0.50 4.58
C TRP A 102 -4.37 0.83 4.90
N ILE A 103 -3.15 0.81 5.44
CA ILE A 103 -2.46 2.03 5.84
C ILE A 103 -2.15 2.92 4.63
N TYR A 104 -1.76 2.33 3.50
CA TYR A 104 -1.53 3.05 2.26
C TYR A 104 -2.80 3.77 1.79
N HIS A 105 -3.91 3.05 1.70
CA HIS A 105 -5.16 3.62 1.21
C HIS A 105 -5.75 4.65 2.16
N PHE A 106 -5.74 4.38 3.48
CA PHE A 106 -6.19 5.34 4.47
C PHE A 106 -5.35 6.62 4.42
N ALA A 107 -4.02 6.51 4.35
CA ALA A 107 -3.14 7.68 4.28
C ALA A 107 -3.38 8.47 2.99
N LYS A 108 -3.48 7.78 1.85
CA LYS A 108 -3.74 8.39 0.54
C LYS A 108 -5.09 9.11 0.51
N TRP A 109 -6.16 8.48 1.00
CA TRP A 109 -7.48 9.09 1.00
C TRP A 109 -7.58 10.25 1.99
N SER A 110 -6.95 10.14 3.17
CA SER A 110 -6.85 11.26 4.11
C SER A 110 -6.13 12.45 3.48
N ALA A 111 -4.99 12.22 2.81
CA ALA A 111 -4.28 13.28 2.07
C ALA A 111 -5.16 13.95 1.01
N ALA A 112 -5.88 13.15 0.23
CA ALA A 112 -6.75 13.63 -0.85
C ALA A 112 -7.92 14.49 -0.35
N ASP A 113 -8.35 14.30 0.90
CA ASP A 113 -9.38 15.12 1.53
C ASP A 113 -8.83 16.27 2.39
N GLY A 114 -7.50 16.43 2.44
CA GLY A 114 -6.83 17.50 3.18
C GLY A 114 -6.57 17.22 4.65
N ASP A 115 -6.77 15.98 5.12
CA ASP A 115 -6.41 15.54 6.47
C ASP A 115 -4.93 15.12 6.53
N ASP A 116 -4.31 15.18 7.72
CA ASP A 116 -2.96 14.67 7.93
C ASP A 116 -2.92 13.14 7.77
N PRO A 117 -2.17 12.58 6.80
CA PRO A 117 -2.09 11.14 6.61
C PRO A 117 -1.49 10.39 7.80
N SER A 118 -0.69 11.07 8.64
CA SER A 118 -0.12 10.47 9.85
C SER A 118 -1.16 10.20 10.93
N ALA A 119 -2.35 10.83 10.86
CA ALA A 119 -3.47 10.54 11.75
C ALA A 119 -3.95 9.09 11.64
N VAL A 120 -3.68 8.40 10.52
CA VAL A 120 -4.00 6.98 10.34
C VAL A 120 -3.32 6.09 11.39
N ARG A 121 -2.26 6.57 12.05
CA ARG A 121 -1.64 5.87 13.18
C ARG A 121 -2.64 5.50 14.29
N THR A 122 -3.68 6.30 14.52
CA THR A 122 -4.71 6.01 15.52
C THR A 122 -5.59 4.81 15.15
N MET A 123 -5.53 4.34 13.91
CA MET A 123 -6.21 3.14 13.44
C MET A 123 -5.41 1.85 13.65
N LEU A 124 -4.11 1.91 14.00
CA LEU A 124 -3.30 0.70 14.16
C LEU A 124 -3.90 -0.32 15.16
N PRO A 125 -4.41 0.08 16.35
CA PRO A 125 -5.08 -0.87 17.25
C PRO A 125 -6.34 -1.51 16.64
N ARG A 126 -7.03 -0.80 15.74
CA ARG A 126 -8.23 -1.30 15.05
C ARG A 126 -7.88 -2.22 13.89
N PHE A 127 -6.74 -1.98 13.22
CA PHE A 127 -6.18 -2.92 12.25
C PHE A 127 -5.77 -4.23 12.93
N GLN A 128 -5.14 -4.14 14.10
CA GLN A 128 -4.81 -5.31 14.92
C GLN A 128 -6.06 -6.10 15.28
N ALA A 129 -7.09 -5.41 15.81
CA ALA A 129 -8.36 -6.04 16.19
C ALA A 129 -9.04 -6.74 15.01
N ALA A 130 -9.11 -6.08 13.85
CA ALA A 130 -9.73 -6.64 12.64
C ALA A 130 -9.00 -7.87 12.09
N LEU A 131 -7.70 -8.02 12.38
CA LEU A 131 -6.93 -9.22 12.03
C LEU A 131 -6.87 -10.25 13.15
N GLN A 132 -7.44 -9.94 14.32
CA GLN A 132 -7.45 -10.82 15.49
C GLN A 132 -6.03 -11.24 15.91
N GLN A 133 -5.04 -10.34 15.77
CA GLN A 133 -3.66 -10.60 16.16
C GLN A 133 -3.40 -10.21 17.62
N ASP A 134 -2.70 -11.07 18.35
CA ASP A 134 -2.18 -10.72 19.68
C ASP A 134 -1.07 -9.66 19.60
N ASP A 135 -0.74 -9.06 20.75
CA ASP A 135 0.23 -7.96 20.84
C ASP A 135 1.64 -8.37 20.41
N ALA A 136 2.04 -9.63 20.64
CA ALA A 136 3.36 -10.11 20.30
C ALA A 136 3.52 -10.27 18.79
N ALA A 137 2.52 -10.85 18.13
CA ALA A 137 2.45 -10.98 16.68
C ALA A 137 2.24 -9.63 15.97
N TRP A 138 1.54 -8.68 16.59
CA TRP A 138 1.27 -7.37 16.01
C TRP A 138 2.46 -6.41 16.07
N ARG A 139 3.30 -6.49 17.11
CA ARG A 139 4.36 -5.51 17.37
C ARG A 139 5.28 -5.25 16.16
N PRO A 140 5.78 -6.25 15.41
CA PRO A 140 6.57 -6.00 14.21
C PRO A 140 5.78 -5.25 13.13
N THR A 141 4.53 -5.65 12.87
CA THR A 141 3.64 -5.00 11.91
C THR A 141 3.39 -3.54 12.26
N ALA A 142 3.16 -3.24 13.55
CA ALA A 142 2.99 -1.88 14.03
C ALA A 142 4.25 -1.03 13.81
N ALA A 143 5.44 -1.58 14.08
CA ALA A 143 6.70 -0.90 13.83
C ALA A 143 6.91 -0.60 12.33
N TRP A 144 6.56 -1.55 11.46
CA TRP A 144 6.62 -1.38 10.01
C TRP A 144 5.66 -0.29 9.52
N CYS A 145 4.45 -0.26 10.05
CA CYS A 145 3.45 0.77 9.76
C CYS A 145 3.90 2.16 10.17
N ASN A 146 4.42 2.29 11.39
CA ASN A 146 4.94 3.56 11.90
C ASN A 146 6.12 4.05 11.05
N TRP A 147 7.08 3.17 10.75
CA TRP A 147 8.22 3.50 9.89
C TRP A 147 7.77 3.91 8.49
N TRP A 148 6.77 3.24 7.91
CA TRP A 148 6.21 3.66 6.63
C TRP A 148 5.59 5.05 6.69
N LEU A 149 4.78 5.35 7.71
CA LEU A 149 4.13 6.65 7.88
C LEU A 149 5.15 7.78 8.06
N ASP A 150 6.20 7.55 8.84
CA ASP A 150 7.18 8.57 9.23
C ASP A 150 8.27 8.77 8.18
N VAL A 151 8.73 7.69 7.55
CA VAL A 151 9.92 7.69 6.70
C VAL A 151 9.55 7.41 5.24
N TRP A 152 9.08 6.20 4.93
CA TRP A 152 8.97 5.75 3.54
C TRP A 152 7.93 6.51 2.72
N ARG A 153 6.77 6.81 3.30
CA ARG A 153 5.72 7.60 2.64
C ARG A 153 6.26 8.95 2.15
N ARG A 154 7.10 9.59 2.96
CA ARG A 154 7.69 10.90 2.65
C ARG A 154 8.68 10.84 1.50
N TYR A 155 9.49 9.78 1.43
CA TYR A 155 10.31 9.50 0.26
C TYR A 155 9.44 9.36 -0.99
N THR A 156 8.35 8.60 -0.93
CA THR A 156 7.46 8.41 -2.09
C THR A 156 6.64 9.67 -2.44
N SER A 157 6.42 10.59 -1.50
CA SER A 157 5.74 11.86 -1.76
C SER A 157 6.69 13.00 -2.14
N GLY A 158 7.99 12.76 -2.21
CA GLY A 158 9.01 13.76 -2.56
C GLY A 158 9.46 14.68 -1.42
N ASP A 159 8.99 14.47 -0.18
CA ASP A 159 9.40 15.23 1.00
C ASP A 159 10.71 14.67 1.60
N PHE A 160 11.78 14.74 0.80
CA PHE A 160 13.04 14.07 1.10
C PHE A 160 13.77 14.61 2.33
N ALA A 161 13.65 15.92 2.60
CA ALA A 161 14.32 16.54 3.75
C ALA A 161 13.77 16.00 5.07
N GLU A 162 12.45 15.94 5.17
CA GLU A 162 11.77 15.40 6.35
C GLU A 162 11.87 13.88 6.41
N ALA A 163 11.85 13.18 5.27
CA ALA A 163 12.12 11.74 5.22
C ALA A 163 13.50 11.39 5.80
N ALA A 164 14.54 12.15 5.40
CA ALA A 164 15.90 11.98 5.92
C ALA A 164 15.97 12.31 7.42
N ARG A 165 15.29 13.38 7.87
CA ARG A 165 15.24 13.74 9.29
C ARG A 165 14.62 12.62 10.14
N GLN A 166 13.49 12.07 9.68
CA GLN A 166 12.79 10.97 10.38
C GLN A 166 13.60 9.67 10.34
N LEU A 167 14.29 9.40 9.23
CA LEU A 167 15.21 8.26 9.13
C LEU A 167 16.29 8.30 10.21
N GLY A 168 16.87 9.47 10.49
CA GLY A 168 17.92 9.62 11.51
C GLY A 168 17.41 9.63 12.94
N GLN A 169 16.09 9.80 13.13
CA GLN A 169 15.41 9.74 14.42
C GLN A 169 14.81 8.36 14.69
N ALA A 170 14.72 7.50 13.67
CA ALA A 170 14.23 6.15 13.84
C ALA A 170 15.14 5.42 14.86
N GLU A 171 14.51 4.73 15.81
CA GLU A 171 15.20 3.83 16.76
C GLU A 171 16.19 2.95 15.99
N THR A 172 17.38 2.68 16.55
CA THR A 172 18.46 1.97 15.87
C THR A 172 17.96 0.63 15.34
N VAL A 173 17.61 0.59 14.05
CA VAL A 173 17.21 -0.60 13.33
C VAL A 173 18.47 -1.14 12.65
N ASP A 174 18.67 -2.45 12.76
CA ASP A 174 19.67 -3.16 11.97
C ASP A 174 19.49 -2.86 10.47
N ILE A 175 20.59 -2.68 9.74
CA ILE A 175 20.55 -2.31 8.32
C ILE A 175 19.79 -3.35 7.50
N ASP A 176 19.95 -4.64 7.82
CA ASP A 176 19.24 -5.72 7.14
C ASP A 176 17.71 -5.56 7.26
N GLU A 177 17.22 -5.25 8.45
CA GLU A 177 15.80 -5.01 8.72
C GLU A 177 15.30 -3.74 8.03
N LEU A 178 16.11 -2.68 8.00
CA LEU A 178 15.75 -1.45 7.30
C LEU A 178 15.64 -1.65 5.78
N ILE A 179 16.56 -2.42 5.20
CA ILE A 179 16.54 -2.80 3.78
C ILE A 179 15.39 -3.74 3.48
N ALA A 180 15.06 -4.67 4.39
CA ALA A 180 13.91 -5.56 4.27
C ALA A 180 12.59 -4.77 4.22
N ARG A 181 12.43 -3.77 5.10
CA ARG A 181 11.27 -2.86 5.10
C ARG A 181 11.15 -2.10 3.79
N ALA A 182 12.19 -1.39 3.38
CA ALA A 182 12.19 -0.63 2.13
C ALA A 182 11.85 -1.52 0.92
N ARG A 183 12.45 -2.71 0.85
CA ARG A 183 12.17 -3.71 -0.19
C ARG A 183 10.72 -4.17 -0.20
N PHE A 184 10.14 -4.46 0.97
CA PHE A 184 8.74 -4.84 1.05
C PHE A 184 7.85 -3.75 0.44
N PHE A 185 8.04 -2.49 0.81
CA PHE A 185 7.22 -1.41 0.27
C PHE A 185 7.48 -1.18 -1.22
N LEU A 186 8.69 -1.38 -1.73
CA LEU A 186 8.96 -1.35 -3.17
C LEU A 186 8.18 -2.42 -3.93
N LEU A 187 8.12 -3.65 -3.40
CA LEU A 187 7.43 -4.77 -4.05
C LEU A 187 5.91 -4.66 -3.99
N PHE A 188 5.37 -4.08 -2.92
CA PHE A 188 3.94 -4.03 -2.67
C PHE A 188 3.31 -2.66 -2.90
N SER A 189 4.08 -1.61 -3.18
CA SER A 189 3.54 -0.28 -3.47
C SER A 189 2.50 -0.32 -4.59
N HIS A 190 1.38 0.35 -4.38
CA HIS A 190 0.32 0.49 -5.38
C HIS A 190 0.72 1.38 -6.55
N GLU A 191 1.73 2.23 -6.37
CA GLU A 191 2.28 3.11 -7.41
C GLU A 191 3.74 2.74 -7.70
N PRO A 192 4.19 2.79 -8.97
CA PRO A 192 5.60 2.60 -9.31
C PRO A 192 6.47 3.61 -8.56
N VAL A 193 7.45 3.12 -7.80
CA VAL A 193 8.38 3.98 -7.06
C VAL A 193 9.52 4.39 -8.00
N PRO A 194 9.72 5.68 -8.29
CA PRO A 194 10.80 6.13 -9.17
C PRO A 194 12.19 5.75 -8.66
N CYS A 195 13.13 5.51 -9.57
CA CYS A 195 14.51 5.15 -9.22
C CYS A 195 15.18 6.23 -8.36
N GLU A 196 14.83 7.48 -8.60
CA GLU A 196 15.33 8.64 -7.87
C GLU A 196 15.00 8.54 -6.36
N VAL A 197 13.86 7.95 -6.01
CA VAL A 197 13.46 7.73 -4.61
C VAL A 197 14.38 6.70 -3.95
N VAL A 198 14.68 5.59 -4.65
CA VAL A 198 15.60 4.56 -4.15
C VAL A 198 17.02 5.08 -4.00
N GLU A 199 17.50 5.85 -4.98
CA GLU A 199 18.83 6.48 -4.92
C GLU A 199 18.92 7.52 -3.81
N ARG A 200 17.86 8.31 -3.62
CA ARG A 200 17.79 9.31 -2.55
C ARG A 200 17.82 8.64 -1.18
N PHE A 201 16.99 7.62 -0.98
CA PHE A 201 16.99 6.83 0.25
C PHE A 201 18.36 6.23 0.54
N TRP A 202 19.01 5.63 -0.46
CA TRP A 202 20.35 5.06 -0.30
C TRP A 202 21.39 6.12 0.12
N ARG A 203 21.39 7.28 -0.52
CA ARG A 203 22.29 8.39 -0.17
C ARG A 203 22.04 8.89 1.26
N ASP A 204 20.79 8.98 1.68
CA ASP A 204 20.46 9.42 3.03
C ASP A 204 20.89 8.39 4.08
N LEU A 205 20.91 7.09 3.76
CA LEU A 205 21.55 6.06 4.61
C LEU A 205 23.07 6.24 4.70
N GLU A 206 23.75 6.52 3.59
CA GLU A 206 25.20 6.78 3.56
C GLU A 206 25.54 8.01 4.42
N LEU A 207 24.80 9.11 4.24
CA LEU A 207 25.01 10.36 4.97
C LEU A 207 24.78 10.23 6.49
N GLN A 208 23.89 9.33 6.90
CA GLN A 208 23.57 9.07 8.30
C GLN A 208 24.45 7.98 8.91
N GLY A 209 25.38 7.40 8.14
CA GLY A 209 26.31 6.38 8.62
C GLY A 209 25.69 5.01 8.84
N PHE A 210 24.50 4.76 8.29
CA PHE A 210 23.86 3.44 8.36
C PHE A 210 24.49 2.41 7.42
N VAL A 211 25.10 2.87 6.32
CA VAL A 211 25.74 2.01 5.31
C VAL A 211 27.11 2.55 4.92
N GLY A 212 28.02 1.64 4.58
CA GLY A 212 29.32 1.96 3.98
C GLY A 212 29.51 1.29 2.61
N ASP A 213 30.72 1.41 2.06
CA ASP A 213 31.06 0.88 0.72
C ASP A 213 30.87 -0.66 0.62
N SER A 214 30.99 -1.37 1.74
CA SER A 214 30.77 -2.83 1.81
C SER A 214 29.33 -3.25 1.59
N ASP A 215 28.38 -2.32 1.71
CA ASP A 215 26.94 -2.60 1.75
C ASP A 215 26.27 -2.42 0.39
N SER A 216 27.06 -2.21 -0.67
CA SER A 216 26.62 -2.10 -2.07
C SER A 216 25.68 -3.21 -2.54
N HIS A 217 25.73 -4.39 -1.92
CA HIS A 217 24.83 -5.50 -2.20
C HIS A 217 23.37 -5.22 -1.75
N HIS A 218 23.14 -4.46 -0.67
CA HIS A 218 21.80 -4.01 -0.27
C HIS A 218 21.22 -3.02 -1.26
N ARG A 219 22.06 -2.09 -1.78
CA ARG A 219 21.66 -1.17 -2.85
C ARG A 219 21.18 -1.94 -4.08
N LEU A 220 21.90 -3.00 -4.45
CA LEU A 220 21.49 -3.87 -5.55
C LEU A 220 20.15 -4.56 -5.24
N ARG A 221 19.94 -5.09 -4.03
CA ARG A 221 18.65 -5.71 -3.62
C ARG A 221 17.48 -4.76 -3.81
N LEU A 222 17.60 -3.49 -3.38
CA LEU A 222 16.53 -2.50 -3.54
C LEU A 222 16.22 -2.20 -5.01
N LYS A 223 17.26 -2.03 -5.84
CA LYS A 223 17.08 -1.79 -7.29
C LYS A 223 16.42 -2.97 -7.99
N LEU A 224 16.82 -4.19 -7.63
CA LEU A 224 16.21 -5.41 -8.17
C LEU A 224 14.73 -5.50 -7.75
N ALA A 225 14.40 -5.21 -6.50
CA ALA A 225 13.01 -5.18 -6.03
C ALA A 225 12.15 -4.17 -6.81
N MET A 226 12.66 -2.95 -7.00
CA MET A 226 12.00 -1.91 -7.80
C MET A 226 11.83 -2.36 -9.27
N MET A 227 12.87 -2.92 -9.88
CA MET A 227 12.83 -3.43 -11.24
C MET A 227 11.80 -4.55 -11.40
N GLY A 228 11.76 -5.49 -10.46
CA GLY A 228 10.75 -6.56 -10.41
C GLY A 228 9.33 -5.99 -10.34
N ARG A 229 9.10 -4.97 -9.50
CA ARG A 229 7.80 -4.30 -9.44
C ARG A 229 7.44 -3.61 -10.76
N ALA A 230 8.38 -2.89 -11.37
CA ALA A 230 8.16 -2.20 -12.64
C ALA A 230 7.78 -3.18 -13.77
N PHE A 231 8.45 -4.34 -13.85
CA PHE A 231 8.04 -5.40 -14.76
C PHE A 231 6.62 -5.92 -14.47
N ALA A 232 6.26 -6.10 -13.20
CA ALA A 232 4.93 -6.57 -12.80
C ALA A 232 3.80 -5.62 -13.19
N THR A 233 4.07 -4.32 -13.20
CA THR A 233 3.08 -3.30 -13.56
C THR A 233 3.12 -2.90 -15.04
N GLY A 234 4.02 -3.50 -15.84
CA GLY A 234 4.20 -3.16 -17.25
C GLY A 234 4.92 -1.83 -17.49
N ASP A 235 5.58 -1.26 -16.48
CA ASP A 235 6.38 -0.03 -16.60
C ASP A 235 7.80 -0.37 -17.07
N PHE A 236 7.91 -0.71 -18.35
CA PHE A 236 9.21 -1.05 -18.95
C PHE A 236 10.19 0.13 -18.94
N GLY A 237 9.70 1.38 -18.93
CA GLY A 237 10.54 2.57 -18.86
C GLY A 237 11.33 2.64 -17.57
N GLN A 238 10.66 2.46 -16.41
CA GLN A 238 11.35 2.35 -15.13
C GLN A 238 12.25 1.11 -15.05
N ALA A 239 11.77 -0.05 -15.53
CA ALA A 239 12.54 -1.29 -15.48
C ALA A 239 13.89 -1.14 -16.21
N MET A 240 13.89 -0.49 -17.38
CA MET A 240 15.10 -0.25 -18.16
C MET A 240 16.04 0.78 -17.54
N ARG A 241 15.55 1.73 -16.74
CA ARG A 241 16.42 2.66 -15.98
C ARG A 241 17.14 1.97 -14.82
N ALA A 242 16.54 0.93 -14.25
CA ALA A 242 17.14 0.13 -13.19
C ALA A 242 18.26 -0.81 -13.69
N LEU A 243 18.18 -1.23 -14.95
CA LEU A 243 19.03 -2.28 -15.54
C LEU A 243 20.53 -1.93 -15.57
N PRO A 244 20.98 -0.75 -16.08
CA PRO A 244 22.40 -0.40 -16.14
C PRO A 244 23.02 -0.30 -14.74
N LEU A 245 22.23 0.18 -13.79
CA LEU A 245 22.62 0.37 -12.40
C LEU A 245 22.77 -0.97 -11.65
N ALA A 246 21.97 -1.99 -12.01
CA ALA A 246 22.12 -3.34 -11.48
C ALA A 246 23.32 -4.07 -12.11
N THR A 247 23.61 -3.82 -13.40
CA THR A 247 24.75 -4.44 -14.09
C THR A 247 26.09 -3.87 -13.65
N ALA A 248 26.17 -2.57 -13.33
CA ALA A 248 27.41 -1.95 -12.86
C ALA A 248 27.88 -2.48 -11.48
N LEU A 249 26.93 -2.93 -10.63
CA LEU A 249 27.20 -3.49 -9.31
C LEU A 249 27.53 -5.00 -9.34
N ARG A 250 27.52 -5.63 -10.52
CA ARG A 250 27.62 -7.10 -10.69
C ARG A 250 29.05 -7.63 -10.63
N HIS A 251 30.06 -6.77 -10.54
CA HIS A 251 31.47 -7.15 -10.59
C HIS A 251 32.09 -7.59 -9.25
N GLY A 252 31.30 -7.71 -8.17
CA GLY A 252 31.76 -8.22 -6.87
C GLY A 252 31.17 -9.57 -6.52
N VAL A 253 31.98 -10.51 -6.01
CA VAL A 253 31.55 -11.86 -5.56
C VAL A 253 30.36 -11.82 -4.57
N LYS A 254 30.19 -10.71 -3.84
CA LYS A 254 29.10 -10.49 -2.87
C LYS A 254 27.73 -10.17 -3.48
N SER A 255 27.61 -9.93 -4.79
CA SER A 255 26.32 -9.60 -5.43
C SER A 255 25.48 -10.81 -5.82
N TRP A 256 26.07 -12.02 -5.82
CA TRP A 256 25.38 -13.25 -6.26
C TRP A 256 24.19 -13.66 -5.37
N PRO A 257 24.27 -13.58 -4.03
CA PRO A 257 23.12 -13.86 -3.16
C PRO A 257 21.91 -12.97 -3.47
N ALA A 258 22.13 -11.67 -3.73
CA ALA A 258 21.06 -10.73 -4.07
C ALA A 258 20.36 -11.08 -5.39
N CYS A 259 21.11 -11.48 -6.42
CA CYS A 259 20.52 -11.93 -7.69
C CYS A 259 19.73 -13.24 -7.54
N ARG A 260 20.25 -14.20 -6.75
CA ARG A 260 19.55 -15.47 -6.48
C ARG A 260 18.26 -15.22 -5.70
N GLU A 261 18.32 -14.39 -4.67
CA GLU A 261 17.17 -14.00 -3.88
C GLU A 261 16.13 -13.27 -4.73
N PHE A 262 16.55 -12.33 -5.58
CA PHE A 262 15.66 -11.67 -6.53
C PHE A 262 14.96 -12.66 -7.46
N ALA A 263 15.68 -13.63 -8.03
CA ALA A 263 15.08 -14.64 -8.88
C ALA A 263 14.03 -15.46 -8.10
N GLN A 264 14.34 -15.89 -6.87
CA GLN A 264 13.41 -16.65 -6.02
C GLN A 264 12.18 -15.83 -5.62
N THR A 265 12.37 -14.60 -5.15
CA THR A 265 11.26 -13.72 -4.75
C THR A 265 10.43 -13.28 -5.93
N SER A 266 11.04 -12.99 -7.08
CA SER A 266 10.31 -12.68 -8.31
C SER A 266 9.47 -13.86 -8.74
N ILE A 267 10.05 -15.07 -8.79
CA ILE A 267 9.30 -16.28 -9.13
C ILE A 267 8.11 -16.48 -8.17
N ARG A 268 8.31 -16.34 -6.85
CA ARG A 268 7.22 -16.48 -5.87
C ARG A 268 6.16 -15.40 -6.04
N TYR A 269 6.56 -14.14 -6.15
CA TYR A 269 5.67 -13.00 -6.32
C TYR A 269 4.85 -13.09 -7.61
N PHE A 270 5.49 -13.41 -8.74
CA PHE A 270 4.85 -13.56 -10.04
C PHE A 270 4.02 -14.85 -10.17
N ALA A 271 4.38 -15.90 -9.43
CA ALA A 271 3.58 -17.13 -9.34
C ALA A 271 2.44 -17.04 -8.31
N GLY A 272 2.29 -15.92 -7.58
CA GLY A 272 1.26 -15.76 -6.55
C GLY A 272 1.50 -16.61 -5.29
N LEU A 273 2.74 -17.04 -5.05
CA LEU A 273 3.15 -17.79 -3.86
C LEU A 273 3.55 -16.84 -2.73
N SER A 274 3.25 -17.21 -1.47
CA SER A 274 3.60 -16.41 -0.29
C SER A 274 5.11 -16.16 -0.21
N VAL A 275 5.49 -14.93 0.11
CA VAL A 275 6.88 -14.51 0.32
C VAL A 275 7.05 -14.36 1.84
N ALA A 276 7.48 -15.44 2.47
CA ALA A 276 8.00 -15.43 3.84
C ALA A 276 9.44 -14.92 3.84
#